data_AF-A0A837DU20-F1
#
_entry.id   AF-A0A837DU20-F1
#
_cell.length_a   1.000
_cell.length_b   1.000
_cell.length_c   1.000
_cell.angle_alpha   90.00
_cell.angle_beta   90.00
_cell.angle_gamma   90.00
#
_symmetry.space_group_name_H-M   'P 1'
#
loop_
_entity.id
_entity.type
_entity.pdbx_description
1 polymer ?
#
loop_
_entity_poly.entity_id
_entity_poly.type
_entity_poly.pdbx_seq_one_letter_code
_entity_poly.pdbx_strand_id
1 'polypeptide(L)'
;MEKSRIIKMLTEVVADKRTGCRYWFDIEGYKDARDYPTPLSTRNICTKLELNTDIEVVSDEAFMKQVRRFNNYVDECKNAVLGDVDFIKNLGLALADNEMAFLIPITADSFTKIANSIKSQTNVEGTNAIYKKLNQVLYLLELSCYFNYIPNSKEDGEAYFSKMMLDIRRNVDDAFGDRPLARKKMYELIDEVDYILNTCEVPGIVDKWLEINPRLKYFDCVYEIISEEPLMYERIKYGDLMGLKYRFKFFPSITEVLEREQYFEEKHKRFPTRSDDRLYQDELVETLNMRFNECIETIRDELEE
;
A
#
# COMPACT_ATOMS: atom_id res chain seq x y z
N MET A 1 7.02 -19.12 -1.93
CA MET A 1 6.58 -18.00 -2.79
C MET A 1 5.18 -17.62 -2.37
N GLU A 2 5.04 -16.59 -1.53
CA GLU A 2 3.74 -15.94 -1.34
C GLU A 2 3.29 -15.41 -2.69
N LYS A 3 2.13 -15.87 -3.15
CA LYS A 3 1.47 -15.30 -4.32
C LYS A 3 1.23 -13.81 -4.01
N SER A 4 1.55 -12.94 -4.98
CA SER A 4 1.29 -11.50 -4.91
C SER A 4 -0.11 -11.25 -4.30
N ARG A 5 -0.20 -10.32 -3.35
CA ARG A 5 -1.44 -9.89 -2.68
C ARG A 5 -2.60 -9.67 -3.67
N ILE A 6 -2.28 -9.34 -4.91
CA ILE A 6 -3.22 -9.11 -6.02
C ILE A 6 -3.72 -10.41 -6.70
N ILE A 7 -2.88 -11.45 -6.83
CA ILE A 7 -3.35 -12.79 -7.27
C ILE A 7 -4.29 -13.38 -6.22
N LYS A 8 -4.02 -13.08 -4.95
CA LYS A 8 -4.88 -13.41 -3.81
C LYS A 8 -6.23 -12.70 -3.91
N MET A 9 -6.22 -11.38 -4.14
CA MET A 9 -7.43 -10.60 -4.40
C MET A 9 -8.23 -11.19 -5.56
N LEU A 10 -7.64 -11.44 -6.74
CA LEU A 10 -8.36 -12.02 -7.88
C LEU A 10 -9.01 -13.38 -7.62
N THR A 11 -8.41 -14.21 -6.76
CA THR A 11 -9.03 -15.47 -6.32
C THR A 11 -10.17 -15.28 -5.31
N GLU A 12 -10.34 -14.07 -4.77
CA GLU A 12 -11.34 -13.64 -3.77
C GLU A 12 -12.54 -12.89 -4.40
N VAL A 13 -12.63 -12.79 -5.73
CA VAL A 13 -13.80 -12.23 -6.42
C VAL A 13 -14.98 -13.18 -6.28
N VAL A 14 -16.06 -12.71 -5.65
CA VAL A 14 -17.32 -13.45 -5.54
C VAL A 14 -18.31 -12.88 -6.54
N ALA A 15 -18.84 -13.73 -7.41
CA ALA A 15 -19.82 -13.33 -8.41
C ALA A 15 -21.23 -13.71 -7.96
N ASP A 16 -22.13 -12.74 -7.96
CA ASP A 16 -23.56 -13.00 -7.83
C ASP A 16 -24.07 -13.50 -9.17
N LYS A 17 -24.41 -14.79 -9.23
CA LYS A 17 -24.89 -15.46 -10.45
C LYS A 17 -26.25 -14.94 -10.91
N ARG A 18 -27.05 -14.32 -10.04
CA ARG A 18 -28.39 -13.82 -10.35
C ARG A 18 -28.33 -12.43 -10.98
N THR A 19 -27.52 -11.55 -10.41
CA THR A 19 -27.42 -10.14 -10.83
C THR A 19 -26.27 -9.88 -11.81
N GLY A 20 -25.28 -10.78 -11.87
CA GLY A 20 -24.04 -10.59 -12.62
C GLY A 20 -23.04 -9.65 -11.93
N CYS A 21 -23.41 -9.07 -10.78
CA CYS A 21 -22.54 -8.21 -9.99
C CYS A 21 -21.36 -9.01 -9.40
N ARG A 22 -20.22 -8.33 -9.27
CA ARG A 22 -19.02 -8.90 -8.66
C ARG A 22 -18.63 -8.10 -7.43
N TYR A 23 -18.17 -8.81 -6.41
CA TYR A 23 -17.79 -8.24 -5.12
C TYR A 23 -16.41 -8.75 -4.71
N TRP A 24 -15.65 -7.91 -4.01
CA TRP A 24 -14.54 -8.36 -3.18
C TRP A 24 -15.10 -8.79 -1.83
N PHE A 25 -14.62 -9.93 -1.33
CA PHE A 25 -14.89 -10.33 0.04
C PHE A 25 -13.93 -9.60 0.98
N ASP A 26 -14.47 -8.80 1.90
CA ASP A 26 -13.69 -8.11 2.93
C ASP A 26 -13.30 -9.08 4.05
N ILE A 27 -12.17 -9.78 3.83
CA ILE A 27 -11.62 -10.76 4.79
C ILE A 27 -11.32 -10.13 6.14
N GLU A 28 -10.78 -8.91 6.16
CA GLU A 28 -10.40 -8.25 7.41
C GLU A 28 -11.65 -7.78 8.16
N GLY A 29 -12.61 -7.16 7.48
CA GLY A 29 -13.90 -6.80 8.08
C GLY A 29 -14.65 -8.01 8.64
N TYR A 30 -14.58 -9.16 7.96
CA TYR A 30 -15.14 -10.40 8.47
C TYR A 30 -14.41 -10.93 9.72
N LYS A 31 -13.06 -10.92 9.71
CA LYS A 31 -12.25 -11.34 10.87
C LYS A 31 -12.53 -10.46 12.08
N ASP A 32 -12.60 -9.15 11.90
CA ASP A 32 -12.90 -8.21 12.97
C ASP A 32 -14.30 -8.49 13.58
N ALA A 33 -15.32 -8.69 12.74
CA ALA A 33 -16.67 -9.02 13.20
C ALA A 33 -16.77 -10.39 13.89
N ARG A 34 -15.87 -11.33 13.56
CA ARG A 34 -15.79 -12.67 14.15
C ARG A 34 -15.01 -12.68 15.47
N ASP A 35 -13.92 -11.92 15.55
CA ASP A 35 -12.89 -12.06 16.58
C ASP A 35 -12.96 -10.99 17.68
N TYR A 36 -13.61 -9.84 17.42
CA TYR A 36 -13.70 -8.70 18.34
C TYR A 36 -15.15 -8.39 18.76
N PRO A 37 -15.42 -7.98 20.02
CA PRO A 37 -14.49 -7.82 21.16
C PRO A 37 -14.11 -9.15 21.82
N THR A 38 -14.83 -10.23 21.52
CA THR A 38 -14.55 -11.59 21.97
C THR A 38 -14.76 -12.57 20.83
N PRO A 39 -13.81 -13.51 20.59
CA PRO A 39 -13.93 -14.43 19.47
C PRO A 39 -15.18 -15.32 19.52
N LEU A 40 -15.92 -15.35 18.41
CA LEU A 40 -17.09 -16.18 18.26
C LEU A 40 -16.68 -17.63 17.92
N SER A 41 -17.19 -18.58 18.70
CA SER A 41 -17.10 -19.99 18.32
C SER A 41 -17.92 -20.25 17.05
N THR A 42 -17.57 -21.29 16.26
CA THR A 42 -18.37 -21.71 15.11
C THR A 42 -19.85 -21.94 15.48
N ARG A 43 -20.11 -22.46 16.68
CA ARG A 43 -21.46 -22.68 17.18
C ARG A 43 -22.22 -21.36 17.33
N ASN A 44 -21.58 -20.35 17.91
CA ASN A 44 -22.18 -19.03 18.07
C ASN A 44 -22.47 -18.37 16.70
N ILE A 45 -21.58 -18.56 15.72
CA ILE A 45 -21.79 -18.07 14.36
C ILE A 45 -23.01 -18.77 13.72
N CYS A 46 -23.13 -20.09 13.86
CA CYS A 46 -24.30 -20.83 13.35
C CYS A 46 -25.60 -20.36 14.02
N THR A 47 -25.60 -20.20 15.34
CA THR A 47 -26.78 -19.68 16.07
C THR A 47 -27.16 -18.27 15.61
N LYS A 48 -26.19 -17.38 15.38
CA LYS A 48 -26.47 -16.05 14.83
C LYS A 48 -27.04 -16.11 13.41
N LEU A 49 -26.54 -17.02 12.57
CA LEU A 49 -27.08 -17.22 11.21
C LEU A 49 -28.52 -17.73 11.26
N GLU A 50 -28.82 -18.72 12.10
CA GLU A 50 -30.18 -19.27 12.26
C GLU A 50 -31.18 -18.23 12.79
N LEU A 51 -30.73 -17.33 13.67
CA LEU A 51 -31.60 -16.31 14.28
C LEU A 51 -31.85 -15.11 13.36
N ASN A 52 -30.87 -14.74 12.54
CA ASN A 52 -30.86 -13.45 11.83
C ASN A 52 -31.01 -13.59 10.30
N THR A 53 -31.15 -14.82 9.78
CA THR A 53 -31.23 -15.08 8.33
C THR A 53 -32.21 -16.21 8.01
N ASP A 54 -32.75 -16.22 6.79
CA ASP A 54 -33.65 -17.27 6.29
C ASP A 54 -32.88 -18.47 5.71
N ILE A 55 -31.74 -18.84 6.29
CA ILE A 55 -30.88 -19.88 5.73
C ILE A 55 -31.51 -21.27 5.92
N GLU A 56 -31.70 -22.01 4.83
CA GLU A 56 -32.21 -23.39 4.89
C GLU A 56 -31.12 -24.36 5.37
N VAL A 57 -31.24 -24.79 6.63
CA VAL A 57 -30.31 -25.76 7.25
C VAL A 57 -30.78 -27.19 6.97
N VAL A 58 -30.03 -27.92 6.13
CA VAL A 58 -30.30 -29.34 5.83
C VAL A 58 -30.01 -30.24 7.03
N SER A 59 -28.95 -29.95 7.79
CA SER A 59 -28.68 -30.52 9.12
C SER A 59 -27.65 -29.68 9.89
N ASP A 60 -27.79 -29.63 11.22
CA ASP A 60 -26.89 -28.88 12.12
C ASP A 60 -25.41 -29.27 11.91
N GLU A 61 -25.16 -30.56 11.69
CA GLU A 61 -23.80 -31.08 11.50
C GLU A 61 -23.19 -30.65 10.17
N ALA A 62 -23.99 -30.65 9.08
CA ALA A 62 -23.53 -30.18 7.78
C ALA A 62 -23.28 -28.67 7.78
N PHE A 63 -24.15 -27.91 8.45
CA PHE A 63 -24.04 -26.45 8.55
C PHE A 63 -22.83 -26.02 9.38
N MET A 64 -22.63 -26.61 10.56
CA MET A 64 -21.43 -26.40 11.37
C MET A 64 -20.15 -26.73 10.58
N LYS A 65 -20.17 -27.79 9.77
CA LYS A 65 -19.02 -28.17 8.94
C LYS A 65 -18.76 -27.15 7.83
N GLN A 66 -19.80 -26.57 7.22
CA GLN A 66 -19.69 -25.51 6.23
C GLN A 66 -19.05 -24.25 6.83
N VAL A 67 -19.56 -23.78 7.98
CA VAL A 67 -19.00 -22.60 8.68
C VAL A 67 -17.55 -22.85 9.11
N ARG A 68 -17.21 -24.04 9.63
CA ARG A 68 -15.80 -24.37 9.96
C ARG A 68 -14.88 -24.32 8.75
N ARG A 69 -15.34 -24.87 7.60
CA ARG A 69 -14.57 -24.84 6.36
C ARG A 69 -14.36 -23.41 5.86
N PHE A 70 -15.39 -22.57 5.99
CA PHE A 70 -15.30 -21.15 5.67
C PHE A 70 -14.28 -20.43 6.56
N ASN A 71 -14.33 -20.62 7.88
CA ASN A 71 -13.38 -20.01 8.80
C ASN A 71 -11.95 -20.46 8.53
N ASN A 72 -11.73 -21.76 8.31
CA ASN A 72 -10.40 -22.27 7.95
C ASN A 72 -9.90 -21.65 6.64
N TYR A 73 -10.79 -21.44 5.66
CA TYR A 73 -10.44 -20.73 4.42
C TYR A 73 -9.98 -19.29 4.71
N VAL A 74 -10.72 -18.56 5.54
CA VAL A 74 -10.40 -17.18 5.95
C VAL A 74 -9.05 -17.12 6.69
N ASP A 75 -8.79 -18.07 7.58
CA ASP A 75 -7.59 -18.11 8.41
C ASP A 75 -6.35 -18.54 7.62
N GLU A 76 -6.48 -19.59 6.79
CA GLU A 76 -5.36 -20.15 6.01
C GLU A 76 -5.16 -19.44 4.66
N CYS A 77 -6.07 -18.54 4.28
CA CYS A 77 -6.06 -17.80 3.02
C CYS A 77 -5.80 -18.69 1.78
N LYS A 78 -6.48 -19.84 1.73
CA LYS A 78 -6.31 -20.81 0.64
C LYS A 78 -6.85 -20.24 -0.69
N ASN A 79 -6.25 -20.60 -1.82
CA ASN A 79 -6.64 -20.08 -3.14
C ASN A 79 -7.94 -20.73 -3.65
N ALA A 80 -9.10 -20.30 -3.16
CA ALA A 80 -10.43 -20.45 -3.78
C ALA A 80 -11.50 -19.99 -2.79
N VAL A 81 -12.32 -18.97 -3.13
CA VAL A 81 -13.49 -18.60 -2.32
C VAL A 81 -14.35 -19.84 -2.09
N LEU A 82 -14.44 -20.26 -0.82
CA LEU A 82 -15.48 -21.16 -0.37
C LEU A 82 -16.62 -20.28 0.13
N GLY A 83 -17.80 -20.38 -0.49
CA GLY A 83 -18.97 -19.56 -0.14
C GLY A 83 -19.54 -18.86 -1.37
N ASP A 84 -20.84 -18.99 -1.59
CA ASP A 84 -21.53 -18.15 -2.57
C ASP A 84 -21.83 -16.77 -1.96
N VAL A 85 -22.21 -15.82 -2.81
CA VAL A 85 -22.54 -14.45 -2.37
C VAL A 85 -23.66 -14.49 -1.32
N ASP A 86 -24.65 -15.35 -1.49
CA ASP A 86 -25.79 -15.48 -0.57
C ASP A 86 -25.34 -15.90 0.84
N PHE A 87 -24.37 -16.82 0.94
CA PHE A 87 -23.80 -17.20 2.24
C PHE A 87 -23.03 -16.05 2.91
N ILE A 88 -22.27 -15.26 2.14
CA ILE A 88 -21.54 -14.10 2.68
C ILE A 88 -22.50 -13.00 3.13
N LYS A 89 -23.58 -12.79 2.39
CA LYS A 89 -24.67 -11.88 2.74
C LYS A 89 -25.33 -12.25 4.06
N ASN A 90 -25.61 -13.53 4.24
CA ASN A 90 -26.13 -14.08 5.49
C ASN A 90 -25.14 -13.88 6.66
N LEU A 91 -23.84 -14.04 6.44
CA LEU A 91 -22.83 -13.70 7.44
C LEU A 91 -22.85 -12.20 7.79
N GLY A 92 -23.00 -11.32 6.80
CA GLY A 92 -23.11 -9.88 6.99
C GLY A 92 -24.31 -9.51 7.88
N LEU A 93 -25.49 -10.06 7.57
CA LEU A 93 -26.68 -9.89 8.41
C LEU A 93 -26.46 -10.44 9.82
N ALA A 94 -25.91 -11.64 9.95
CA ALA A 94 -25.76 -12.32 11.24
C ALA A 94 -24.74 -11.66 12.17
N LEU A 95 -23.64 -11.13 11.63
CA LEU A 95 -22.50 -10.64 12.41
C LEU A 95 -22.47 -9.11 12.51
N ALA A 96 -23.02 -8.40 11.53
CA ALA A 96 -22.90 -6.95 11.41
C ALA A 96 -24.24 -6.23 11.12
N ASP A 97 -25.37 -6.95 11.12
CA ASP A 97 -26.71 -6.40 10.80
C ASP A 97 -26.77 -5.66 9.46
N ASN A 98 -25.94 -6.09 8.50
CA ASN A 98 -25.84 -5.49 7.17
C ASN A 98 -25.43 -6.56 6.15
N GLU A 99 -26.32 -6.85 5.21
CA GLU A 99 -26.14 -7.83 4.14
C GLU A 99 -24.86 -7.61 3.32
N MET A 100 -24.44 -6.36 3.15
CA MET A 100 -23.27 -6.00 2.33
C MET A 100 -22.02 -5.73 3.17
N ALA A 101 -22.05 -5.98 4.48
CA ALA A 101 -20.96 -5.66 5.42
C ALA A 101 -19.59 -6.18 4.97
N PHE A 102 -19.57 -7.34 4.31
CA PHE A 102 -18.33 -8.01 3.87
C PHE A 102 -18.19 -8.08 2.35
N LEU A 103 -19.02 -7.35 1.59
CA LEU A 103 -19.03 -7.36 0.13
C LEU A 103 -18.77 -5.97 -0.42
N ILE A 104 -17.56 -5.74 -0.92
CA ILE A 104 -17.17 -4.48 -1.53
C ILE A 104 -17.49 -4.56 -3.03
N PRO A 105 -18.41 -3.73 -3.57
CA PRO A 105 -18.80 -3.80 -4.98
C PRO A 105 -17.62 -3.47 -5.90
N ILE A 106 -17.44 -4.29 -6.93
CA ILE A 106 -16.43 -4.04 -7.98
C ILE A 106 -17.08 -3.19 -9.07
N THR A 107 -16.62 -1.95 -9.26
CA THR A 107 -17.03 -1.15 -10.42
C THR A 107 -16.18 -1.52 -11.64
N ALA A 108 -16.70 -1.28 -12.85
CA ALA A 108 -15.95 -1.50 -14.08
C ALA A 108 -14.60 -0.73 -14.09
N ASP A 109 -14.58 0.45 -13.48
CA ASP A 109 -13.38 1.27 -13.31
C ASP A 109 -12.37 0.62 -12.34
N SER A 110 -12.83 0.05 -11.21
CA SER A 110 -11.96 -0.68 -10.27
C SER A 110 -11.37 -1.94 -10.90
N PHE A 111 -12.18 -2.71 -11.64
CA PHE A 111 -11.70 -3.91 -12.32
C PHE A 111 -10.69 -3.58 -13.42
N THR A 112 -10.90 -2.51 -14.19
CA THR A 112 -9.97 -2.09 -15.25
C THR A 112 -8.64 -1.61 -14.68
N LYS A 113 -8.66 -0.81 -13.60
CA LYS A 113 -7.45 -0.38 -12.88
C LYS A 113 -6.66 -1.57 -12.34
N ILE A 114 -7.35 -2.57 -11.78
CA ILE A 114 -6.73 -3.77 -11.22
C ILE A 114 -6.22 -4.68 -12.34
N ALA A 115 -7.00 -4.91 -13.40
CA ALA A 115 -6.58 -5.69 -14.57
C ALA A 115 -5.35 -5.07 -15.26
N ASN A 116 -5.28 -3.74 -15.33
CA ASN A 116 -4.12 -3.02 -15.82
C ASN A 116 -2.93 -3.12 -14.84
N SER A 117 -3.14 -3.10 -13.53
CA SER A 117 -2.10 -3.36 -12.52
C SER A 117 -1.60 -4.82 -12.53
N ILE A 118 -2.46 -5.78 -12.85
CA ILE A 118 -2.11 -7.20 -13.03
C ILE A 118 -1.30 -7.37 -14.30
N LYS A 119 -1.75 -6.73 -15.39
CA LYS A 119 -0.94 -6.63 -16.59
C LYS A 119 0.40 -6.03 -16.23
N SER A 120 0.52 -4.85 -15.60
CA SER A 120 1.81 -4.20 -15.25
C SER A 120 2.74 -5.05 -14.37
N GLN A 121 2.22 -5.84 -13.44
CA GLN A 121 3.05 -6.71 -12.57
C GLN A 121 3.55 -8.00 -13.25
N THR A 122 2.95 -8.42 -14.35
CA THR A 122 3.39 -9.59 -15.14
C THR A 122 3.75 -9.16 -16.56
N ASN A 123 5.03 -8.99 -16.91
CA ASN A 123 5.57 -9.43 -18.22
C ASN A 123 6.97 -8.94 -18.62
N VAL A 124 7.65 -8.04 -17.90
CA VAL A 124 9.06 -7.75 -18.24
C VAL A 124 9.97 -8.57 -17.32
N GLU A 125 10.49 -9.68 -17.83
CA GLU A 125 11.39 -10.57 -17.09
C GLU A 125 12.58 -9.77 -16.50
N GLY A 126 12.88 -10.01 -15.21
CA GLY A 126 13.95 -9.31 -14.48
C GLY A 126 13.51 -8.05 -13.70
N THR A 127 12.49 -7.29 -14.14
CA THR A 127 12.21 -5.95 -13.57
C THR A 127 11.66 -6.05 -12.14
N ASN A 128 10.83 -7.05 -11.89
CA ASN A 128 10.29 -7.35 -10.56
C ASN A 128 11.39 -7.66 -9.52
N ALA A 129 12.54 -8.20 -9.94
CA ALA A 129 13.64 -8.47 -9.02
C ALA A 129 14.32 -7.17 -8.57
N ILE A 130 14.50 -6.22 -9.50
CA ILE A 130 15.05 -4.90 -9.22
C ILE A 130 14.11 -4.10 -8.32
N TYR A 131 12.82 -4.05 -8.67
CA TYR A 131 11.78 -3.40 -7.86
C TYR A 131 11.77 -3.90 -6.41
N LYS A 132 11.83 -5.22 -6.20
CA LYS A 132 11.88 -5.80 -4.85
C LYS A 132 13.09 -5.34 -4.05
N LYS A 133 14.25 -5.21 -4.68
CA LYS A 133 15.47 -4.74 -4.01
C LYS A 133 15.40 -3.25 -3.66
N LEU A 134 14.86 -2.42 -4.55
CA LEU A 134 14.62 -1.00 -4.27
C LEU A 134 13.62 -0.82 -3.12
N ASN A 135 12.53 -1.59 -3.11
CA ASN A 135 11.61 -1.62 -1.98
C ASN A 135 12.29 -2.01 -0.67
N GLN A 136 13.16 -3.03 -0.69
CA GLN A 136 13.91 -3.43 0.50
C GLN A 136 14.76 -2.28 1.04
N VAL A 137 15.38 -1.48 0.18
CA VAL A 137 16.11 -0.28 0.60
C VAL A 137 15.17 0.69 1.32
N LEU A 138 14.03 1.06 0.71
CA LEU A 138 13.09 2.01 1.32
C LEU A 138 12.51 1.51 2.64
N TYR A 139 12.28 0.21 2.79
CA TYR A 139 11.78 -0.39 4.05
C TYR A 139 12.76 -0.28 5.23
N LEU A 140 14.00 0.14 4.99
CA LEU A 140 15.00 0.38 6.03
C LEU A 140 14.99 1.81 6.57
N LEU A 141 14.19 2.73 6.01
CA LEU A 141 14.20 4.15 6.35
C LEU A 141 14.06 4.40 7.86
N GLU A 142 13.01 3.87 8.49
CA GLU A 142 12.75 4.08 9.92
C GLU A 142 13.87 3.45 10.76
N LEU A 143 14.28 2.23 10.43
CA LEU A 143 15.29 1.46 11.17
C LEU A 143 16.70 2.03 11.07
N SER A 144 16.96 2.86 10.06
CA SER A 144 18.24 3.52 9.78
C SER A 144 18.23 5.00 10.14
N CYS A 145 17.12 5.50 10.69
CA CYS A 145 16.88 6.92 10.91
C CYS A 145 17.17 7.73 9.65
N TYR A 146 16.38 7.53 8.59
CA TYR A 146 16.52 8.22 7.31
C TYR A 146 17.86 7.92 6.64
N PHE A 147 18.26 6.64 6.62
CA PHE A 147 19.48 6.14 5.98
C PHE A 147 20.80 6.64 6.57
N ASN A 148 20.76 7.39 7.69
CA ASN A 148 21.94 7.91 8.36
C ASN A 148 22.78 6.80 9.03
N TYR A 149 22.14 5.74 9.48
CA TYR A 149 22.81 4.64 10.19
C TYR A 149 22.59 3.29 9.52
N ILE A 150 23.49 2.35 9.76
CA ILE A 150 23.21 0.94 9.50
C ILE A 150 21.94 0.55 10.28
N PRO A 151 20.97 -0.18 9.68
CA PRO A 151 19.72 -0.51 10.35
C PRO A 151 19.92 -1.13 11.73
N ASN A 152 19.26 -0.58 12.75
CA ASN A 152 19.38 -0.98 14.16
C ASN A 152 20.79 -0.80 14.77
N SER A 153 21.59 0.11 14.21
CA SER A 153 22.93 0.46 14.69
C SER A 153 23.07 1.97 14.87
N LYS A 154 24.23 2.38 15.40
CA LYS A 154 24.70 3.77 15.43
C LYS A 154 25.89 4.01 14.50
N GLU A 155 26.31 2.97 13.79
CA GLU A 155 27.36 3.05 12.78
C GLU A 155 26.83 3.79 11.55
N ASP A 156 27.69 4.60 10.95
CA ASP A 156 27.39 5.36 9.73
C ASP A 156 26.88 4.46 8.60
N GLY A 157 25.77 4.87 7.99
CA GLY A 157 25.06 4.10 6.97
C GLY A 157 25.60 4.29 5.53
N GLU A 158 26.43 5.30 5.26
CA GLU A 158 26.77 5.73 3.90
C GLU A 158 27.34 4.58 3.07
N ALA A 159 28.36 3.90 3.60
CA ALA A 159 29.00 2.78 2.92
C ALA A 159 28.08 1.57 2.76
N TYR A 160 27.17 1.36 3.73
CA TYR A 160 26.21 0.25 3.71
C TYR A 160 25.19 0.43 2.58
N PHE A 161 24.55 1.60 2.52
CA PHE A 161 23.55 1.91 1.49
C PHE A 161 24.18 2.07 0.10
N SER A 162 25.36 2.70 0.01
CA SER A 162 26.12 2.79 -1.25
C SER A 162 26.41 1.41 -1.85
N LYS A 163 26.80 0.45 -1.02
CA LYS A 163 27.02 -0.93 -1.45
C LYS A 163 25.72 -1.60 -1.92
N MET A 164 24.62 -1.42 -1.20
CA MET A 164 23.31 -1.94 -1.61
C MET A 164 22.90 -1.39 -2.99
N MET A 165 23.02 -0.09 -3.21
CA MET A 165 22.68 0.55 -4.48
C MET A 165 23.59 0.06 -5.63
N LEU A 166 24.89 -0.11 -5.38
CA LEU A 166 25.83 -0.68 -6.36
C LEU A 166 25.45 -2.12 -6.74
N ASP A 167 25.07 -2.95 -5.78
CA ASP A 167 24.64 -4.33 -6.05
C ASP A 167 23.34 -4.36 -6.88
N ILE A 168 22.41 -3.43 -6.65
CA ILE A 168 21.20 -3.29 -7.47
C ILE A 168 21.54 -2.89 -8.91
N ARG A 169 22.48 -1.95 -9.10
CA ARG A 169 22.97 -1.55 -10.44
C ARG A 169 23.58 -2.74 -11.19
N ARG A 170 24.38 -3.57 -10.50
CA ARG A 170 24.92 -4.82 -11.09
C ARG A 170 23.82 -5.79 -11.48
N ASN A 171 22.77 -5.92 -10.67
CA ASN A 171 21.63 -6.77 -11.02
C ASN A 171 20.88 -6.27 -12.26
N VAL A 172 20.83 -4.96 -12.50
CA VAL A 172 20.31 -4.40 -13.75
C VAL A 172 21.17 -4.79 -14.94
N ASP A 173 22.50 -4.70 -14.81
CA ASP A 173 23.43 -5.10 -15.88
C ASP A 173 23.30 -6.58 -16.24
N ASP A 174 23.22 -7.44 -15.23
CA ASP A 174 23.06 -8.88 -15.42
C ASP A 174 21.72 -9.24 -16.08
N ALA A 175 20.65 -8.51 -15.76
CA ALA A 175 19.29 -8.82 -16.22
C ALA A 175 18.92 -8.19 -17.57
N PHE A 176 19.55 -7.06 -17.95
CA PHE A 176 19.13 -6.25 -19.09
C PHE A 176 20.27 -5.85 -20.02
N GLY A 177 21.38 -6.60 -20.03
CA GLY A 177 22.54 -6.31 -20.89
C GLY A 177 22.19 -6.18 -22.39
N ASP A 178 21.20 -6.92 -22.86
CA ASP A 178 20.68 -6.93 -24.24
C ASP A 178 19.41 -6.08 -24.45
N ARG A 179 18.88 -5.44 -23.39
CA ARG A 179 17.61 -4.69 -23.40
C ARG A 179 17.84 -3.23 -23.00
N PRO A 180 18.31 -2.36 -23.92
CA PRO A 180 18.79 -1.02 -23.60
C PRO A 180 17.73 -0.10 -22.98
N LEU A 181 16.47 -0.13 -23.45
CA LEU A 181 15.42 0.69 -22.84
C LEU A 181 15.09 0.23 -21.43
N ALA A 182 14.87 -1.07 -21.23
CA ALA A 182 14.60 -1.64 -19.90
C ALA A 182 15.74 -1.31 -18.93
N ARG A 183 16.99 -1.47 -19.36
CA ARG A 183 18.17 -1.09 -18.59
C ARG A 183 18.16 0.39 -18.21
N LYS A 184 17.91 1.29 -19.18
CA LYS A 184 17.81 2.73 -18.94
C LYS A 184 16.71 3.07 -17.93
N LYS A 185 15.51 2.51 -18.09
CA LYS A 185 14.38 2.76 -17.19
C LYS A 185 14.59 2.23 -15.78
N MET A 186 15.28 1.09 -15.64
CA MET A 186 15.65 0.60 -14.31
C MET A 186 16.73 1.49 -13.67
N TYR A 187 17.69 2.01 -14.43
CA TYR A 187 18.66 2.97 -13.90
C TYR A 187 18.03 4.29 -13.48
N GLU A 188 17.11 4.85 -14.27
CA GLU A 188 16.35 6.05 -13.88
C GLU A 188 15.70 5.83 -12.49
N LEU A 189 15.07 4.67 -12.29
CA LEU A 189 14.44 4.34 -11.00
C LEU A 189 15.44 4.19 -9.85
N ILE A 190 16.61 3.59 -10.12
CA ILE A 190 17.70 3.46 -9.15
C ILE A 190 18.22 4.84 -8.77
N ASP A 191 18.48 5.71 -9.75
CA ASP A 191 19.01 7.07 -9.54
C ASP A 191 18.04 7.92 -8.72
N GLU A 192 16.73 7.79 -8.95
CA GLU A 192 15.68 8.46 -8.17
C GLU A 192 15.69 7.99 -6.69
N VAL A 193 15.88 6.70 -6.43
CA VAL A 193 16.00 6.18 -5.05
C VAL A 193 17.33 6.60 -4.42
N ASP A 194 18.43 6.53 -5.18
CA ASP A 194 19.77 6.94 -4.74
C ASP A 194 19.78 8.43 -4.33
N TYR A 195 19.04 9.28 -5.05
CA TYR A 195 18.84 10.67 -4.68
C TYR A 195 18.21 10.82 -3.28
N ILE A 196 17.18 10.03 -2.97
CA ILE A 196 16.49 10.06 -1.67
C ILE A 196 17.45 9.66 -0.54
N LEU A 197 18.27 8.63 -0.77
CA LEU A 197 19.25 8.14 0.21
C LEU A 197 20.31 9.19 0.56
N ASN A 198 20.71 9.99 -0.42
CA ASN A 198 21.78 10.98 -0.27
C ASN A 198 21.25 12.38 0.07
N THR A 199 19.93 12.58 0.15
CA THR A 199 19.34 13.87 0.50
C THR A 199 19.13 13.96 2.00
N CYS A 200 19.79 14.91 2.65
CA CYS A 200 19.65 15.17 4.09
C CYS A 200 18.42 16.02 4.46
N GLU A 201 17.37 15.99 3.64
CA GLU A 201 16.14 16.76 3.82
C GLU A 201 14.94 15.81 3.83
N VAL A 202 13.85 16.20 4.52
CA VAL A 202 12.57 15.49 4.46
C VAL A 202 11.54 16.46 3.85
N PRO A 203 10.85 16.07 2.76
CA PRO A 203 10.82 14.74 2.17
C PRO A 203 11.99 14.41 1.24
N GLY A 204 12.91 15.32 0.91
CA GLY A 204 14.17 14.96 0.24
C GLY A 204 14.05 14.15 -1.06
N ILE A 205 12.96 14.37 -1.82
CA ILE A 205 12.58 13.55 -2.96
C ILE A 205 12.67 14.32 -4.28
N VAL A 206 12.83 13.56 -5.36
CA VAL A 206 12.79 14.08 -6.74
C VAL A 206 11.40 14.64 -7.07
N ASP A 207 11.34 15.70 -7.88
CA ASP A 207 10.07 16.39 -8.19
C ASP A 207 9.05 15.47 -8.86
N LYS A 208 9.52 14.52 -9.67
CA LYS A 208 8.66 13.50 -10.29
C LYS A 208 7.89 12.67 -9.25
N TRP A 209 8.48 12.37 -8.09
CA TRP A 209 7.78 11.63 -7.04
C TRP A 209 6.71 12.47 -6.35
N LEU A 210 6.94 13.78 -6.23
CA LEU A 210 5.93 14.74 -5.74
C LEU A 210 4.74 14.87 -6.71
N GLU A 211 5.00 14.83 -8.02
CA GLU A 211 3.95 14.84 -9.04
C GLU A 211 3.10 13.56 -8.99
N ILE A 212 3.74 12.40 -8.81
CA ILE A 212 3.07 11.10 -8.71
C ILE A 212 2.28 10.97 -7.40
N ASN A 213 2.88 11.35 -6.27
CA ASN A 213 2.26 11.30 -4.97
C ASN A 213 2.45 12.62 -4.19
N PRO A 214 1.50 13.57 -4.34
CA PRO A 214 1.55 14.86 -3.63
C PRO A 214 1.55 14.75 -2.10
N ARG A 215 1.08 13.62 -1.54
CA ARG A 215 1.03 13.40 -0.08
C ARG A 215 2.40 13.33 0.56
N LEU A 216 3.45 13.08 -0.22
CA LEU A 216 4.83 13.14 0.28
C LEU A 216 5.19 14.52 0.83
N LYS A 217 4.52 15.60 0.37
CA LYS A 217 4.69 16.95 0.94
C LYS A 217 4.32 17.02 2.42
N TYR A 218 3.37 16.20 2.88
CA TYR A 218 2.83 16.29 4.24
C TYR A 218 3.86 16.00 5.34
N PHE A 219 5.01 15.43 4.98
CA PHE A 219 6.11 15.12 5.88
C PHE A 219 7.20 16.20 5.91
N ASP A 220 7.03 17.29 5.15
CA ASP A 220 7.95 18.43 5.17
C ASP A 220 7.77 19.28 6.43
N CYS A 221 8.89 19.70 7.01
CA CYS A 221 8.97 20.53 8.20
C CYS A 221 8.19 21.86 8.12
N VAL A 222 7.88 22.33 6.90
CA VAL A 222 7.14 23.58 6.69
C VAL A 222 5.77 23.56 7.38
N TYR A 223 5.12 22.41 7.50
CA TYR A 223 3.81 22.29 8.13
C TYR A 223 3.90 22.45 9.65
N GLU A 224 4.91 21.86 10.28
CA GLU A 224 5.19 22.06 11.71
C GLU A 224 5.54 23.52 11.98
N ILE A 225 6.37 24.14 11.12
CA ILE A 225 6.75 25.56 11.29
C ILE A 225 5.55 26.50 11.17
N ILE A 226 4.59 26.23 10.27
CA ILE A 226 3.35 27.01 10.18
C ILE A 226 2.56 26.96 11.50
N SER A 227 2.54 25.81 12.17
CA SER A 227 1.78 25.60 13.41
C SER A 227 2.51 26.15 14.64
N GLU A 228 3.79 25.83 14.78
CA GLU A 228 4.59 26.09 15.99
C GLU A 228 5.21 27.49 15.98
N GLU A 229 5.66 27.97 14.81
CA GLU A 229 6.43 29.22 14.66
C GLU A 229 5.93 30.07 13.48
N PRO A 230 4.66 30.54 13.48
CA PRO A 230 4.03 31.22 12.34
C PRO A 230 4.74 32.52 11.94
N LEU A 231 5.35 33.22 12.90
CA LEU A 231 6.15 34.41 12.61
C LEU A 231 7.44 34.05 11.85
N MET A 232 8.06 32.90 12.16
CA MET A 232 9.23 32.42 11.43
C MET A 232 8.84 32.01 10.00
N TYR A 233 7.70 31.35 9.82
CA TYR A 233 7.16 31.03 8.51
C TYR A 233 7.01 32.27 7.62
N GLU A 234 6.32 33.31 8.09
CA GLU A 234 6.12 34.55 7.31
C GLU A 234 7.46 35.25 7.00
N ARG A 235 8.42 35.24 7.95
CA ARG A 235 9.75 35.79 7.70
C ARG A 235 10.53 35.03 6.64
N ILE A 236 10.48 33.70 6.62
CA ILE A 236 11.10 32.88 5.57
C ILE A 236 10.42 33.15 4.23
N LYS A 237 9.09 33.20 4.21
CA LYS A 237 8.27 33.42 3.01
C LYS A 237 8.55 34.76 2.33
N TYR A 238 8.72 35.84 3.11
CA TYR A 238 9.04 37.17 2.57
C TYR A 238 10.54 37.48 2.49
N GLY A 239 11.42 36.54 2.87
CA GLY A 239 12.87 36.69 2.75
C GLY A 239 13.52 37.64 3.77
N ASP A 240 12.90 37.83 4.95
CA ASP A 240 13.30 38.77 6.01
C ASP A 240 14.22 38.12 7.07
N LEU A 241 15.03 37.16 6.66
CA LEU A 241 16.02 36.50 7.53
C LEU A 241 17.43 36.99 7.23
N MET A 242 17.75 38.21 7.70
CA MET A 242 19.13 38.71 7.91
C MET A 242 20.17 38.31 6.84
N GLY A 243 19.82 38.34 5.55
CA GLY A 243 20.75 38.01 4.46
C GLY A 243 21.03 36.52 4.22
N LEU A 244 20.41 35.61 4.96
CA LEU A 244 20.46 34.16 4.73
C LEU A 244 19.39 33.74 3.71
N LYS A 245 19.78 33.00 2.67
CA LYS A 245 18.88 32.53 1.61
C LYS A 245 18.15 31.24 2.00
N TYR A 246 17.50 31.22 3.15
CA TYR A 246 16.59 30.10 3.47
C TYR A 246 15.29 30.27 2.70
N ARG A 247 14.86 29.23 2.00
CA ARG A 247 13.56 29.16 1.32
C ARG A 247 13.00 27.76 1.50
N PHE A 248 11.72 27.67 1.82
CA PHE A 248 11.00 26.41 1.71
C PHE A 248 10.90 25.99 0.24
N LYS A 249 10.88 24.67 0.00
CA LYS A 249 10.68 24.11 -1.33
C LYS A 249 9.30 24.48 -1.89
N PHE A 250 8.31 24.66 -1.01
CA PHE A 250 6.96 25.08 -1.34
C PHE A 250 6.32 25.86 -0.19
N PHE A 251 5.20 26.52 -0.47
CA PHE A 251 4.43 27.30 0.51
C PHE A 251 3.02 26.74 0.58
N PRO A 252 2.69 25.92 1.61
CA PRO A 252 1.37 25.33 1.74
C PRO A 252 0.26 26.36 1.76
N SER A 253 -0.82 26.07 1.04
CA SER A 253 -2.10 26.77 1.20
C SER A 253 -2.80 26.34 2.50
N ILE A 254 -3.76 27.14 2.97
CA ILE A 254 -4.61 26.77 4.11
C ILE A 254 -5.32 25.44 3.84
N THR A 255 -5.76 25.21 2.60
CA THR A 255 -6.38 23.94 2.19
C THR A 255 -5.42 22.77 2.36
N GLU A 256 -4.17 22.88 1.88
CA GLU A 256 -3.17 21.82 2.03
C GLU A 256 -2.80 21.55 3.50
N VAL A 257 -2.87 22.57 4.37
CA VAL A 257 -2.66 22.38 5.82
C VAL A 257 -3.81 21.53 6.42
N LEU A 258 -5.05 21.84 6.09
CA LEU A 258 -6.22 21.07 6.55
C LEU A 258 -6.23 19.64 5.99
N GLU A 259 -5.86 19.46 4.72
CA GLU A 259 -5.75 18.15 4.08
C GLU A 259 -4.67 17.28 4.74
N ARG A 260 -3.53 17.89 5.15
CA ARG A 260 -2.49 17.20 5.93
C ARG A 260 -3.03 16.75 7.28
N GLU A 261 -3.69 17.63 8.03
CA GLU A 261 -4.25 17.30 9.35
C GLU A 261 -5.21 16.12 9.25
N GLN A 262 -6.14 16.16 8.29
CA GLN A 262 -7.07 15.07 8.04
C GLN A 262 -6.34 13.78 7.65
N TYR A 263 -5.31 13.87 6.80
CA TYR A 263 -4.52 12.71 6.39
C TYR A 263 -3.89 11.98 7.59
N PHE A 264 -3.23 12.72 8.49
CA PHE A 264 -2.61 12.11 9.68
C PHE A 264 -3.66 11.60 10.66
N GLU A 265 -4.78 12.30 10.85
CA GLU A 265 -5.87 11.82 11.70
C GLU A 265 -6.44 10.47 11.19
N GLU A 266 -6.69 10.34 9.89
CA GLU A 266 -7.18 9.11 9.27
C GLU A 266 -6.16 7.97 9.36
N LYS A 267 -4.88 8.25 9.10
CA LYS A 267 -3.80 7.24 9.19
C LYS A 267 -3.62 6.74 10.61
N HIS A 268 -3.63 7.62 11.60
CA HIS A 268 -3.50 7.25 13.02
C HIS A 268 -4.74 6.55 13.57
N LYS A 269 -5.95 6.89 13.09
CA LYS A 269 -7.16 6.08 13.38
C LYS A 269 -7.03 4.66 12.87
N ARG A 270 -6.51 4.48 11.64
CA ARG A 270 -6.37 3.17 11.01
C ARG A 270 -5.17 2.38 11.54
N PHE A 271 -4.09 3.05 11.91
CA PHE A 271 -2.85 2.46 12.38
C PHE A 271 -2.32 3.18 13.64
N PRO A 272 -2.95 2.97 14.81
CA PRO A 272 -2.67 3.77 16.01
C PRO A 272 -1.24 3.68 16.56
N THR A 273 -0.47 2.68 16.14
CA THR A 273 0.90 2.42 16.63
C THR A 273 1.98 2.79 15.61
N ARG A 274 1.62 3.28 14.42
CA ARG A 274 2.62 3.70 13.41
C ARG A 274 3.16 5.08 13.74
N SER A 275 4.48 5.23 13.65
CA SER A 275 5.16 6.53 13.71
C SER A 275 4.91 7.32 12.42
N ASP A 276 5.07 8.64 12.46
CA ASP A 276 5.02 9.47 11.25
C ASP A 276 6.14 9.10 10.27
N ASP A 277 7.33 8.74 10.76
CA ASP A 277 8.43 8.18 9.96
C ASP A 277 8.00 6.91 9.22
N ARG A 278 7.24 6.03 9.88
CA ARG A 278 6.72 4.82 9.25
C ARG A 278 5.69 5.15 8.18
N LEU A 279 4.81 6.12 8.44
CA LEU A 279 3.84 6.60 7.47
C LEU A 279 4.52 7.22 6.24
N TYR A 280 5.61 7.97 6.43
CA TYR A 280 6.42 8.51 5.35
C TYR A 280 7.04 7.39 4.51
N GLN A 281 7.62 6.39 5.17
CA GLN A 281 8.16 5.22 4.51
C GLN A 281 7.11 4.47 3.67
N ASP A 282 5.88 4.33 4.19
CA ASP A 282 4.79 3.70 3.44
C ASP A 282 4.43 4.50 2.17
N GLU A 283 4.38 5.82 2.25
CA GLU A 283 4.10 6.68 1.09
C GLU A 283 5.25 6.64 0.07
N LEU A 284 6.51 6.55 0.50
CA LEU A 284 7.65 6.33 -0.42
C LEU A 284 7.55 5.00 -1.16
N VAL A 285 7.19 3.92 -0.47
CA VAL A 285 7.02 2.59 -1.08
C VAL A 285 5.86 2.60 -2.08
N GLU A 286 4.74 3.21 -1.73
CA GLU A 286 3.60 3.35 -2.65
C GLU A 286 3.98 4.17 -3.89
N THR A 287 4.77 5.22 -3.71
CA THR A 287 5.25 6.07 -4.81
C THR A 287 6.22 5.31 -5.72
N LEU A 288 7.13 4.52 -5.15
CA LEU A 288 8.02 3.63 -5.91
C LEU A 288 7.21 2.64 -6.75
N ASN A 289 6.13 2.08 -6.20
CA ASN A 289 5.24 1.19 -6.93
C ASN A 289 4.56 1.90 -8.12
N MET A 290 4.01 3.09 -7.92
CA MET A 290 3.41 3.88 -9.00
C MET A 290 4.44 4.22 -10.09
N ARG A 291 5.61 4.72 -9.68
CA ARG A 291 6.72 5.08 -10.57
C ARG A 291 7.26 3.88 -11.35
N PHE A 292 7.37 2.72 -10.70
CA PHE A 292 7.76 1.47 -11.35
C PHE A 292 6.76 1.07 -12.44
N ASN A 293 5.46 1.17 -12.17
CA ASN A 293 4.43 0.86 -13.16
C ASN A 293 4.54 1.77 -14.40
N GLU A 294 4.80 3.08 -14.24
CA GLU A 294 5.07 3.97 -15.39
C GLU A 294 6.25 3.49 -16.24
N CYS A 295 7.34 3.05 -15.59
CA CYS A 295 8.50 2.50 -16.29
C CYS A 295 8.13 1.23 -17.07
N ILE A 296 7.33 0.34 -16.48
CA ILE A 296 6.92 -0.90 -17.13
C ILE A 296 6.03 -0.65 -18.34
N GLU A 297 5.05 0.26 -18.24
CA GLU A 297 4.20 0.60 -19.39
C GLU A 297 5.05 1.18 -20.53
N THR A 298 6.00 2.07 -20.22
CA THR A 298 6.92 2.62 -21.24
C THR A 298 7.75 1.53 -21.93
N ILE A 299 8.21 0.52 -21.19
CA ILE A 299 9.00 -0.59 -21.76
C ILE A 299 8.13 -1.47 -22.67
N ARG A 300 6.83 -1.58 -22.38
CA ARG A 300 5.90 -2.41 -23.17
C ARG A 300 5.50 -1.79 -24.46
N ASP A 301 5.21 -0.49 -24.44
CA ASP A 301 4.83 0.24 -25.65
C ASP A 301 5.89 0.08 -26.75
N GLU A 302 7.18 -0.02 -26.39
CA GLU A 302 8.28 -0.28 -27.36
C GLU A 302 8.37 -1.75 -27.82
N LEU A 303 7.90 -2.73 -27.02
CA LEU A 303 7.90 -4.15 -27.40
C LEU A 303 6.74 -4.52 -28.32
N GLU A 304 5.70 -3.68 -28.39
CA GLU A 304 4.52 -3.87 -29.24
C GLU A 304 4.61 -3.13 -30.59
N GLU A 305 5.61 -2.25 -30.77
CA GLU A 305 5.97 -1.58 -32.05
C GLU A 305 6.96 -2.40 -32.90
#